data_AF-A0A1H0LH35-F1
#
_entry.id   AF-A0A1H0LH35-F1
#
_cell.length_a   1.000
_cell.length_b   1.000
_cell.length_c   1.000
_cell.angle_alpha   90.00
_cell.angle_beta   90.00
_cell.angle_gamma   90.00
#
_symmetry.space_group_name_H-M   'P 1'
#
loop_
_entity.id
_entity.type
_entity.pdbx_description
1 polymer ?
#
loop_
_entity_poly.entity_id
_entity_poly.type
_entity_poly.pdbx_seq_one_letter_code
_entity_poly.pdbx_strand_id
1 'polypeptide(L)'
;MQLAEFCGAVHSLLSQPHRLEMTVRGSSRPLVYFPDLMLVVDRAFEHSIVSGMPFATAALNWVPPMGPAATRTMVIEVKEDRDPRLANRDYAEKLDLAAQVYERVGMTFVTILKSKDLDCVDMAPIRDVLMDRFTSIRMADVIAAREAVGRAGAVATVDVVAKALGGGAAAQCKVAALTVRRVLSIGLAGEWSGESPVRLINDGKAILDRGR
;
A
#
# COMPACT_ATOMS: atom_id res chain seq x y z
N MET A 1 6.69 3.22 -4.42
CA MET A 1 7.10 2.67 -3.11
C MET A 1 6.40 3.36 -1.94
N GLN A 2 6.48 4.69 -1.81
CA GLN A 2 5.84 5.45 -0.71
C GLN A 2 4.35 5.13 -0.51
N LEU A 3 3.54 5.13 -1.59
CA LEU A 3 2.12 4.77 -1.51
C LEU A 3 1.87 3.37 -0.94
N ALA A 4 2.70 2.39 -1.29
CA ALA A 4 2.54 1.02 -0.81
C ALA A 4 2.98 0.85 0.65
N GLU A 5 3.86 1.74 1.15
CA GLU A 5 4.22 1.81 2.56
C GLU A 5 3.11 2.46 3.41
N PHE A 6 2.46 3.48 2.85
CA PHE A 6 1.33 4.16 3.49
C PHE A 6 0.03 3.35 3.45
N CYS A 7 -0.26 2.67 2.33
CA CYS A 7 -1.53 2.00 2.10
C CYS A 7 -1.73 0.82 3.05
N GLY A 8 -2.76 0.91 3.89
CA GLY A 8 -3.12 -0.13 4.85
C GLY A 8 -3.53 -1.47 4.20
N ALA A 9 -3.92 -1.45 2.92
CA ALA A 9 -4.25 -2.66 2.15
C ALA A 9 -3.01 -3.50 1.78
N VAL A 10 -1.81 -2.93 1.84
CA VAL A 10 -0.56 -3.61 1.47
C VAL A 10 0.06 -4.20 2.72
N HIS A 11 0.15 -5.53 2.79
CA HIS A 11 0.69 -6.27 3.94
C HIS A 11 2.19 -6.51 3.83
N SER A 12 2.67 -6.77 2.61
CA SER A 12 4.08 -7.01 2.32
C SER A 12 4.46 -6.35 0.99
N LEU A 13 5.71 -5.92 0.90
CA LEU A 13 6.32 -5.32 -0.29
C LEU A 13 7.73 -5.87 -0.43
N LEU A 14 8.05 -6.36 -1.63
CA LEU A 14 9.41 -6.69 -2.04
C LEU A 14 9.73 -5.93 -3.33
N SER A 15 10.92 -5.32 -3.38
CA SER A 15 11.44 -4.70 -4.61
C SER A 15 12.35 -5.68 -5.32
N GLN A 16 12.23 -5.75 -6.66
CA GLN A 16 12.96 -6.70 -7.51
C GLN A 16 12.96 -8.13 -6.93
N PRO A 17 11.78 -8.67 -6.63
CA PRO A 17 11.61 -9.84 -5.77
C PRO A 17 12.23 -11.12 -6.32
N HIS A 18 12.32 -11.27 -7.64
CA HIS A 18 12.85 -12.47 -8.29
C HIS A 18 13.21 -12.20 -9.76
N ARG A 19 13.79 -13.21 -10.40
CA ARG A 19 14.07 -13.28 -11.84
C ARG A 19 13.13 -14.31 -12.46
N LEU A 20 12.35 -13.91 -13.45
CA LEU A 20 11.51 -14.79 -14.24
C LEU A 20 12.23 -15.15 -15.55
N GLU A 21 12.42 -16.45 -15.79
CA GLU A 21 12.97 -16.98 -17.04
C GLU A 21 11.87 -17.73 -17.81
N MET A 22 11.64 -17.33 -19.06
CA MET A 22 10.57 -17.87 -19.90
C MET A 22 11.18 -18.48 -21.16
N THR A 23 11.08 -19.80 -21.30
CA THR A 23 11.50 -20.50 -22.52
C THR A 23 10.40 -20.42 -23.57
N VAL A 24 10.65 -19.69 -24.66
CA VAL A 24 9.70 -19.53 -25.76
C VAL A 24 10.07 -20.46 -26.91
N ARG A 25 9.09 -21.19 -27.43
CA ARG A 25 9.29 -22.09 -28.58
C ARG A 25 9.80 -21.28 -29.79
N GLY A 26 10.90 -21.72 -30.38
CA GLY A 26 11.52 -21.03 -31.53
C GLY A 26 12.54 -19.96 -31.16
N SER A 27 12.69 -19.61 -29.87
CA SER A 27 13.81 -18.79 -29.39
C SER A 27 14.96 -19.67 -28.94
N SER A 28 16.20 -19.28 -29.29
CA SER A 28 17.42 -19.96 -28.84
C SER A 28 17.86 -19.54 -27.44
N ARG A 29 17.28 -18.46 -26.89
CA ARG A 29 17.59 -17.94 -25.55
C ARG A 29 16.30 -17.71 -24.75
N PRO A 30 16.30 -17.94 -23.43
CA PRO A 30 15.15 -17.62 -22.59
C PRO A 30 14.92 -16.11 -22.55
N LEU A 31 13.66 -15.70 -22.52
CA LEU A 31 13.30 -14.34 -22.19
C LEU A 31 13.48 -14.15 -20.68
N VAL A 32 14.15 -13.08 -20.29
CA VAL A 32 14.44 -12.77 -18.89
C VAL A 32 13.67 -11.52 -18.49
N TYR A 33 12.95 -11.62 -17.38
CA TYR A 33 12.15 -10.54 -16.82
C TYR A 33 12.43 -10.39 -15.31
N PHE A 34 12.47 -9.14 -14.85
CA PHE A 34 12.62 -8.79 -13.44
C PHE A 34 11.50 -7.81 -13.10
N PRO A 35 10.52 -8.20 -12.29
CA PRO A 35 9.46 -7.28 -11.87
C PRO A 35 10.00 -6.20 -10.93
N ASP A 36 9.40 -5.01 -10.99
CA ASP A 36 9.81 -3.90 -10.12
C ASP A 36 9.40 -4.16 -8.67
N LEU A 37 8.17 -4.63 -8.45
CA LEU A 37 7.62 -4.89 -7.11
C LEU A 37 6.78 -6.17 -7.08
N MET A 38 6.74 -6.81 -5.91
CA MET A 38 5.70 -7.77 -5.53
C MET A 38 5.06 -7.35 -4.22
N LEU A 39 3.74 -7.27 -4.21
CA LEU A 39 2.94 -6.89 -3.07
C LEU A 39 2.06 -8.05 -2.63
N VAL A 40 1.88 -8.20 -1.32
CA VAL A 40 0.75 -8.96 -0.76
C VAL A 40 -0.27 -7.95 -0.29
N VAL A 41 -1.48 -7.99 -0.85
CA VAL A 41 -2.51 -6.98 -0.63
C VAL A 41 -3.86 -7.59 -0.28
N ASP A 42 -4.77 -6.79 0.25
CA ASP A 42 -6.19 -7.16 0.35
C ASP A 42 -6.79 -7.50 -1.02
N ARG A 43 -7.61 -8.56 -1.07
CA ARG A 43 -8.31 -8.97 -2.30
C ARG A 43 -9.22 -7.87 -2.86
N ALA A 44 -9.89 -7.10 -1.99
CA ALA A 44 -10.76 -6.01 -2.44
C ALA A 44 -9.96 -4.88 -3.10
N PHE A 45 -8.77 -4.57 -2.55
CA PHE A 45 -7.86 -3.58 -3.12
C PHE A 45 -7.33 -4.03 -4.48
N GLU A 46 -6.86 -5.28 -4.59
CA GLU A 46 -6.43 -5.88 -5.86
C GLU A 46 -7.54 -5.81 -6.92
N HIS A 47 -8.76 -6.19 -6.55
CA HIS A 47 -9.90 -6.13 -7.45
C HIS A 47 -10.18 -4.72 -7.98
N SER A 48 -10.08 -3.68 -7.14
CA SER A 48 -10.23 -2.29 -7.57
C SER A 48 -9.21 -1.90 -8.65
N ILE A 49 -7.94 -2.29 -8.48
CA ILE A 49 -6.89 -2.01 -9.47
C ILE A 49 -7.16 -2.72 -10.79
N VAL A 50 -7.47 -4.02 -10.74
CA VAL A 50 -7.76 -4.81 -11.94
C VAL A 50 -9.00 -4.30 -12.67
N SER A 51 -9.96 -3.73 -11.94
CA SER A 51 -11.15 -3.09 -12.49
C SER A 51 -10.87 -1.70 -13.11
N GLY A 52 -9.62 -1.25 -13.13
CA GLY A 52 -9.17 -0.03 -13.79
C GLY A 52 -9.06 1.19 -12.88
N MET A 53 -9.22 1.05 -11.56
CA MET A 53 -8.99 2.15 -10.63
C MET A 53 -7.48 2.48 -10.56
N PRO A 54 -7.09 3.75 -10.69
CA PRO A 54 -5.71 4.18 -10.49
C PRO A 54 -5.16 3.73 -9.13
N PHE A 55 -3.89 3.30 -9.10
CA PHE A 55 -3.27 2.76 -7.88
C PHE A 55 -3.35 3.71 -6.68
N ALA A 56 -2.97 4.97 -6.89
CA ALA A 56 -3.00 5.98 -5.84
C ALA A 56 -4.43 6.27 -5.35
N THR A 57 -5.39 6.35 -6.26
CA THR A 57 -6.81 6.51 -5.92
C THR A 57 -7.32 5.35 -5.09
N ALA A 58 -7.01 4.10 -5.47
CA ALA A 58 -7.40 2.93 -4.68
C ALA A 58 -6.76 2.94 -3.30
N ALA A 59 -5.49 3.37 -3.19
CA ALA A 59 -4.77 3.40 -1.92
C ALA A 59 -5.36 4.42 -0.96
N LEU A 60 -5.71 5.61 -1.46
CA LEU A 60 -6.30 6.69 -0.66
C LEU A 60 -7.75 6.44 -0.24
N ASN A 61 -8.51 5.69 -1.05
CA ASN A 61 -9.91 5.37 -0.79
C ASN A 61 -10.10 4.01 -0.12
N TRP A 62 -9.03 3.28 0.18
CA TRP A 62 -9.14 1.98 0.82
C TRP A 62 -9.70 2.12 2.24
N VAL A 63 -10.66 1.26 2.56
CA VAL A 63 -11.27 1.17 3.87
C VAL A 63 -10.97 -0.22 4.44
N PRO A 64 -10.45 -0.32 5.67
CA PRO A 64 -10.21 -1.61 6.31
C PRO A 64 -11.50 -2.45 6.37
N PRO A 65 -11.47 -3.73 5.95
CA PRO A 65 -12.63 -4.60 6.08
C PRO A 65 -12.92 -4.92 7.55
N MET A 66 -14.17 -5.27 7.85
CA MET A 66 -14.51 -5.80 9.17
C MET A 66 -14.00 -7.25 9.29
N GLY A 67 -12.82 -7.42 9.89
CA GLY A 67 -12.22 -8.74 10.15
C GLY A 67 -11.05 -9.09 9.23
N PRO A 68 -10.56 -10.35 9.27
CA PRO A 68 -9.41 -10.76 8.50
C PRO A 68 -9.66 -10.63 7.00
N ALA A 69 -8.84 -9.83 6.32
CA ALA A 69 -8.91 -9.70 4.88
C ALA A 69 -8.29 -10.93 4.21
N ALA A 70 -8.98 -11.50 3.22
CA ALA A 70 -8.34 -12.41 2.28
C ALA A 70 -7.30 -11.63 1.46
N THR A 71 -6.11 -12.20 1.28
CA THR A 71 -5.02 -11.53 0.56
C THR A 71 -4.77 -12.11 -0.84
N ARG A 72 -4.15 -11.31 -1.68
CA ARG A 72 -3.67 -11.65 -3.03
C ARG A 72 -2.24 -11.19 -3.21
N THR A 73 -1.50 -11.89 -4.06
CA THR A 73 -0.16 -11.48 -4.48
C THR A 73 -0.28 -10.75 -5.81
N MET A 74 0.21 -9.51 -5.85
CA MET A 74 0.31 -8.70 -7.06
C MET A 74 1.77 -8.53 -7.44
N VAL A 75 2.08 -8.70 -8.72
CA VAL A 75 3.35 -8.33 -9.33
C VAL A 75 3.12 -7.06 -10.13
N ILE A 76 3.97 -6.06 -9.89
CA ILE A 76 3.82 -4.72 -10.44
C ILE A 76 5.05 -4.38 -11.28
N GLU A 77 4.81 -3.93 -12.50
CA GLU A 77 5.75 -3.22 -13.35
C GLU A 77 5.40 -1.73 -13.34
N VAL A 78 6.38 -0.86 -13.08
CA VAL A 78 6.17 0.60 -13.09
C VAL A 78 6.78 1.19 -14.38
N LYS A 79 6.06 2.13 -14.98
CA LYS A 79 6.46 2.80 -16.22
C LYS A 79 6.30 4.30 -16.13
N GLU A 80 7.23 5.00 -16.75
CA GLU A 80 7.11 6.42 -17.06
C GLU A 80 6.39 6.57 -18.40
N ASP A 81 5.60 7.63 -18.55
CA ASP A 81 4.80 7.91 -19.76
C ASP A 81 5.61 8.01 -21.06
N ARG A 82 6.86 8.44 -20.94
CA ARG A 82 7.77 8.61 -22.07
C ARG A 82 8.76 7.45 -22.20
N ASP A 83 8.50 6.32 -21.55
CA ASP A 83 9.37 5.15 -21.66
C ASP A 83 9.38 4.66 -23.13
N PRO A 84 10.52 4.76 -23.84
CA PRO A 84 10.59 4.39 -25.26
C PRO A 84 10.29 2.91 -25.50
N ARG A 85 10.36 2.07 -24.46
CA ARG A 85 10.04 0.64 -24.52
C ARG A 85 8.54 0.40 -24.69
N LEU A 86 7.68 1.36 -24.35
CA LEU A 86 6.22 1.23 -24.55
C LEU A 86 5.85 1.19 -26.03
N ALA A 87 6.65 1.81 -26.90
CA ALA A 87 6.47 1.74 -28.36
C ALA A 87 7.13 0.49 -28.97
N ASN A 88 7.84 -0.32 -28.17
CA ASN A 88 8.53 -1.51 -28.64
C ASN A 88 7.64 -2.74 -28.50
N ARG A 89 7.31 -3.34 -29.65
CA ARG A 89 6.47 -4.54 -29.73
C ARG A 89 7.07 -5.74 -28.98
N ASP A 90 8.36 -6.00 -29.11
CA ASP A 90 9.03 -7.11 -28.43
C ASP A 90 8.97 -6.95 -26.90
N TYR A 91 9.00 -5.71 -26.42
CA TYR A 91 8.87 -5.42 -25.00
C TYR A 91 7.45 -5.65 -24.50
N ALA A 92 6.43 -5.25 -25.28
CA ALA A 92 5.02 -5.54 -24.97
C ALA A 92 4.76 -7.06 -24.94
N GLU A 93 5.24 -7.80 -25.94
CA GLU A 93 5.13 -9.27 -25.98
C GLU A 93 5.79 -9.93 -24.76
N LYS A 94 6.93 -9.39 -24.28
CA LYS A 94 7.58 -9.88 -23.06
C LYS A 94 6.71 -9.67 -21.81
N LEU A 95 6.07 -8.51 -21.68
CA LEU A 95 5.19 -8.22 -20.54
C LEU A 95 3.93 -9.09 -20.59
N ASP A 96 3.34 -9.28 -21.76
CA ASP A 96 2.18 -10.16 -21.95
C ASP A 96 2.49 -11.61 -21.57
N LEU A 97 3.69 -12.11 -21.92
CA LEU A 97 4.12 -13.45 -21.54
C LEU A 97 4.34 -13.55 -20.02
N ALA A 98 4.96 -12.54 -19.41
CA ALA A 98 5.14 -12.50 -17.95
C ALA A 98 3.79 -12.52 -17.24
N ALA A 99 2.82 -11.72 -17.69
CA ALA A 99 1.46 -11.67 -17.15
C ALA A 99 0.79 -13.05 -17.16
N GLN A 100 0.86 -13.77 -18.30
CA GLN A 100 0.32 -15.12 -18.42
C GLN A 100 0.99 -16.12 -17.47
N VAL A 101 2.30 -16.02 -17.25
CA VAL A 101 3.00 -16.90 -16.30
C VAL A 101 2.54 -16.62 -14.87
N TYR A 102 2.45 -15.35 -14.47
CA TYR A 102 1.98 -14.97 -13.13
C TYR A 102 0.54 -15.41 -12.87
N GLU A 103 -0.36 -15.23 -13.86
CA GLU A 103 -1.74 -15.68 -13.75
C GLU A 103 -1.83 -17.19 -13.48
N ARG A 104 -1.04 -18.00 -14.20
CA ARG A 104 -1.01 -19.46 -14.03
C ARG A 104 -0.51 -19.92 -12.65
N VAL A 105 0.29 -19.11 -11.97
CA VAL A 105 0.73 -19.37 -10.59
C VAL A 105 -0.15 -18.67 -9.54
N GLY A 106 -1.29 -18.10 -9.95
CA GLY A 106 -2.26 -17.48 -9.06
C GLY A 106 -1.87 -16.09 -8.56
N MET A 107 -1.00 -15.38 -9.30
CA MET A 107 -0.60 -14.00 -9.02
C MET A 107 -1.20 -13.04 -10.05
N THR A 108 -1.59 -11.85 -9.60
CA THR A 108 -2.10 -10.80 -10.49
C THR A 108 -0.93 -9.97 -11.01
N PHE A 109 -0.81 -9.79 -12.32
CA PHE A 109 0.19 -8.90 -12.92
C PHE A 109 -0.46 -7.57 -13.33
N VAL A 110 0.15 -6.44 -12.94
CA VAL A 110 -0.34 -5.10 -13.29
C VAL A 110 0.81 -4.21 -13.73
N THR A 111 0.61 -3.48 -14.82
CA THR A 111 1.49 -2.36 -15.20
C THR A 111 0.90 -1.06 -14.67
N ILE A 112 1.68 -0.34 -13.87
CA ILE A 112 1.37 0.99 -13.35
C ILE A 112 2.07 2.02 -14.23
N LEU A 113 1.29 2.94 -14.80
CA LEU A 113 1.79 4.10 -15.51
C LEU A 113 1.78 5.31 -14.59
N LYS A 114 2.92 5.98 -14.43
CA LYS A 114 3.07 7.05 -13.45
C LYS A 114 2.03 8.16 -13.56
N SER A 115 1.81 8.76 -14.74
CA SER A 115 0.83 9.86 -14.86
C SER A 115 -0.58 9.44 -14.47
N LYS A 116 -0.99 8.23 -14.86
CA LYS A 116 -2.36 7.72 -14.70
C LYS A 116 -2.60 7.21 -13.29
N ASP A 117 -1.64 6.46 -12.76
CA ASP A 117 -1.83 5.62 -11.58
C ASP A 117 -1.21 6.22 -10.31
N LEU A 118 -0.26 7.15 -10.44
CA LEU A 118 0.48 7.74 -9.31
C LEU A 118 0.30 9.25 -9.22
N ASP A 119 0.43 9.98 -10.32
CA ASP A 119 0.35 11.45 -10.34
C ASP A 119 -1.10 11.96 -10.37
N CYS A 120 -2.09 11.06 -10.30
CA CYS A 120 -3.51 11.39 -10.26
C CYS A 120 -3.99 11.89 -8.89
N VAL A 121 -3.09 12.00 -7.89
CA VAL A 121 -3.38 12.48 -6.54
C VAL A 121 -2.22 13.35 -6.04
N ASP A 122 -2.50 14.22 -5.06
CA ASP A 122 -1.44 14.93 -4.34
C ASP A 122 -0.72 13.98 -3.36
N MET A 123 0.58 13.85 -3.55
CA MET A 123 1.45 13.00 -2.74
C MET A 123 2.00 13.71 -1.51
N ALA A 124 1.87 15.03 -1.39
CA ALA A 124 2.41 15.80 -0.27
C ALA A 124 1.87 15.33 1.09
N PRO A 125 0.55 15.14 1.30
CA PRO A 125 0.03 14.66 2.58
C PRO A 125 0.60 13.29 2.98
N ILE A 126 0.75 12.37 2.02
CA ILE A 126 1.32 11.04 2.25
C ILE A 126 2.78 11.16 2.69
N ARG A 127 3.55 12.04 2.05
CA ARG A 127 4.96 12.26 2.41
C ARG A 127 5.08 12.79 3.83
N ASP A 128 4.21 13.69 4.26
CA ASP A 128 4.18 14.22 5.62
C ASP A 128 3.97 13.10 6.64
N VAL A 129 3.02 12.18 6.40
CA VAL A 129 2.83 11.00 7.26
C VAL A 129 4.10 10.13 7.33
N LEU A 130 4.73 9.91 6.17
CA LEU A 130 5.89 9.04 6.06
C LEU A 130 7.13 9.63 6.73
N MET A 131 7.25 10.96 6.86
CA MET A 131 8.35 11.58 7.60
C MET A 131 8.36 11.15 9.07
N ASP A 132 7.17 10.96 9.66
CA ASP A 132 7.02 10.63 11.07
C ASP A 132 7.04 9.12 11.36
N ARG A 133 7.26 8.25 10.37
CA ARG A 133 7.21 6.78 10.52
C ARG A 133 8.14 6.21 11.60
N PHE A 134 9.23 6.91 11.88
CA PHE A 134 10.23 6.53 12.89
C PHE A 134 9.90 7.01 14.30
N THR A 135 8.80 7.74 14.49
CA THR A 135 8.33 8.17 15.82
C THR A 135 8.24 6.99 16.78
N SER A 136 8.78 7.14 17.99
CA SER A 136 8.71 6.09 19.01
C SER A 136 7.26 5.83 19.41
N ILE A 137 6.84 4.57 19.35
CA ILE A 137 5.50 4.12 19.77
C ILE A 137 5.68 3.12 20.89
N ARG A 138 5.00 3.37 22.00
CA ARG A 138 4.92 2.47 23.15
C ARG A 138 3.62 1.67 23.10
N MET A 139 3.57 0.60 23.89
CA MET A 139 2.37 -0.19 24.12
C MET A 139 1.16 0.66 24.51
N ALA A 140 1.36 1.60 25.45
CA ALA A 140 0.30 2.48 25.93
C ALA A 140 -0.29 3.35 24.81
N ASP A 141 0.52 3.73 23.80
CA ASP A 141 0.04 4.51 22.65
C ASP A 141 -0.90 3.67 21.78
N VAL A 142 -0.56 2.41 21.51
CA VAL A 142 -1.41 1.48 20.73
C VAL A 142 -2.75 1.27 21.44
N ILE A 143 -2.72 1.02 22.76
CA ILE A 143 -3.93 0.83 23.57
C ILE A 143 -4.80 2.10 23.55
N ALA A 144 -4.19 3.27 23.79
CA ALA A 144 -4.91 4.55 23.81
C ALA A 144 -5.56 4.86 22.47
N ALA A 145 -4.84 4.65 21.35
CA ALA A 145 -5.39 4.85 20.02
C ALA A 145 -6.56 3.89 19.72
N ARG A 146 -6.41 2.60 20.08
CA ARG A 146 -7.46 1.59 19.90
C ARG A 146 -8.73 1.94 20.67
N GLU A 147 -8.58 2.33 21.92
CA GLU A 147 -9.72 2.74 22.73
C GLU A 147 -10.37 4.03 22.22
N ALA A 148 -9.58 4.98 21.71
CA ALA A 148 -10.12 6.20 21.12
C ALA A 148 -11.01 5.91 19.91
N VAL A 149 -10.54 5.06 18.98
CA VAL A 149 -11.35 4.63 17.83
C VAL A 149 -12.56 3.80 18.26
N GLY A 150 -12.39 2.91 19.25
CA GLY A 150 -13.48 2.11 19.80
C GLY A 150 -14.60 2.96 20.43
N ARG A 151 -14.25 3.96 21.25
CA ARG A 151 -15.21 4.89 21.86
C ARG A 151 -15.95 5.75 20.84
N ALA A 152 -15.32 6.04 19.69
CA ALA A 152 -15.93 6.80 18.61
C ALA A 152 -16.85 5.96 17.69
N GLY A 153 -17.08 4.67 17.98
CA GLY A 153 -17.95 3.84 17.16
C GLY A 153 -17.29 3.38 15.85
N ALA A 154 -16.01 2.97 15.92
CA ALA A 154 -15.17 2.45 14.83
C ALA A 154 -14.56 3.46 13.86
N VAL A 155 -14.97 4.74 13.92
CA VAL A 155 -14.36 5.83 13.14
C VAL A 155 -14.10 7.00 14.08
N ALA A 156 -12.83 7.33 14.28
CA ALA A 156 -12.43 8.56 14.97
C ALA A 156 -11.89 9.57 13.97
N THR A 157 -11.54 10.76 14.44
CA THR A 157 -10.74 11.72 13.67
C THR A 157 -9.29 11.71 14.16
N VAL A 158 -8.37 12.26 13.37
CA VAL A 158 -6.96 12.42 13.77
C VAL A 158 -6.87 13.17 15.11
N ASP A 159 -7.65 14.22 15.33
CA ASP A 159 -7.64 15.01 16.56
C ASP A 159 -8.12 14.21 17.77
N VAL A 160 -9.16 13.38 17.60
CA VAL A 160 -9.65 12.50 18.68
C VAL A 160 -8.56 11.52 19.10
N VAL A 161 -7.89 10.89 18.13
CA VAL A 161 -6.81 9.93 18.42
C VAL A 161 -5.58 10.65 18.98
N ALA A 162 -5.17 11.78 18.40
CA ALA A 162 -4.04 12.56 18.88
C ALA A 162 -4.27 13.05 20.32
N LYS A 163 -5.47 13.50 20.67
CA LYS A 163 -5.84 13.86 22.05
C LYS A 163 -5.67 12.68 23.01
N ALA A 164 -6.07 11.47 22.61
CA ALA A 164 -5.87 10.27 23.42
C ALA A 164 -4.38 9.89 23.59
N LEU A 165 -3.53 10.29 22.65
CA LEU A 165 -2.08 10.06 22.66
C LEU A 165 -1.28 11.16 23.39
N GLY A 166 -1.97 12.09 24.07
CA GLY A 166 -1.38 13.19 24.85
C GLY A 166 -1.52 14.58 24.23
N GLY A 167 -2.06 14.68 23.01
CA GLY A 167 -2.27 15.94 22.30
C GLY A 167 -0.99 16.58 21.74
N GLY A 168 -1.16 17.67 20.99
CA GLY A 168 -0.08 18.45 20.40
C GLY A 168 0.65 17.74 19.24
N ALA A 169 1.74 18.34 18.77
CA ALA A 169 2.49 17.88 17.60
C ALA A 169 3.04 16.45 17.76
N ALA A 170 3.61 16.13 18.93
CA ALA A 170 4.15 14.79 19.18
C ALA A 170 3.08 13.68 19.06
N ALA A 171 1.83 13.97 19.44
CA ALA A 171 0.74 13.02 19.27
C ALA A 171 0.34 12.83 17.80
N GLN A 172 0.40 13.89 16.98
CA GLN A 172 0.16 13.77 15.54
C GLN A 172 1.22 12.90 14.86
N CYS A 173 2.50 13.08 15.22
CA CYS A 173 3.58 12.21 14.74
C CYS A 173 3.34 10.73 15.12
N LYS A 174 2.78 10.46 16.31
CA LYS A 174 2.40 9.11 16.71
C LYS A 174 1.24 8.55 15.88
N VAL A 175 0.23 9.35 15.56
CA VAL A 175 -0.87 8.96 14.66
C VAL A 175 -0.32 8.57 13.28
N ALA A 176 0.59 9.39 12.73
CA ALA A 176 1.27 9.10 11.48
C ALA A 176 2.08 7.78 11.55
N ALA A 177 2.90 7.60 12.58
CA ALA A 177 3.68 6.36 12.75
C ALA A 177 2.81 5.11 12.96
N LEU A 178 1.71 5.21 13.71
CA LEU A 178 0.75 4.11 13.87
C LEU A 178 0.07 3.75 12.55
N THR A 179 -0.09 4.72 11.65
CA THR A 179 -0.62 4.48 10.29
C THR A 179 0.37 3.72 9.44
N VAL A 180 1.64 4.15 9.40
CA VAL A 180 2.70 3.45 8.65
C VAL A 180 2.95 2.04 9.22
N ARG A 181 2.77 1.85 10.53
CA ARG A 181 2.85 0.53 11.18
C ARG A 181 1.56 -0.29 11.09
N ARG A 182 0.58 0.20 10.33
CA ARG A 182 -0.69 -0.47 10.03
C ARG A 182 -1.52 -0.82 11.26
N VAL A 183 -1.41 -0.05 12.34
CA VAL A 183 -2.37 -0.11 13.44
C VAL A 183 -3.61 0.69 13.07
N LEU A 184 -3.38 1.85 12.45
CA LEU A 184 -4.41 2.79 12.02
C LEU A 184 -4.43 2.91 10.50
N SER A 185 -5.59 3.22 9.96
CA SER A 185 -5.79 3.72 8.59
C SER A 185 -6.29 5.15 8.70
N ILE A 186 -5.68 6.08 7.96
CA ILE A 186 -6.14 7.46 7.84
C ILE A 186 -6.68 7.66 6.43
N GLY A 187 -7.89 8.19 6.32
CA GLY A 187 -8.44 8.62 5.04
C GLY A 187 -7.80 9.92 4.58
N LEU A 188 -7.04 9.87 3.49
CA LEU A 188 -6.38 11.03 2.87
C LEU A 188 -6.94 11.35 1.47
N ALA A 189 -8.23 11.08 1.26
CA ALA A 189 -8.93 11.51 0.05
C ALA A 189 -9.05 13.05 -0.06
N GLY A 190 -8.71 13.78 1.00
CA GLY A 190 -8.60 15.24 1.04
C GLY A 190 -7.35 15.69 1.81
N GLU A 191 -7.32 16.93 2.28
CA GLU A 191 -6.19 17.46 3.05
C GLU A 191 -5.98 16.68 4.36
N TRP A 192 -4.71 16.46 4.72
CA TRP A 192 -4.34 15.98 6.05
C TRP A 192 -4.77 17.04 7.07
N SER A 193 -5.72 16.69 7.94
CA SER A 193 -6.23 17.59 8.96
C SER A 193 -6.63 16.83 10.22
N GLY A 194 -6.92 17.57 11.28
CA GLY A 194 -7.47 17.02 12.52
C GLY A 194 -8.77 16.25 12.32
N GLU A 195 -9.55 16.58 11.29
CA GLU A 195 -10.84 15.94 10.96
C GLU A 195 -10.70 14.70 10.06
N SER A 196 -9.50 14.39 9.57
CA SER A 196 -9.28 13.22 8.71
C SER A 196 -9.72 11.94 9.44
N PRO A 197 -10.50 11.05 8.80
CA PRO A 197 -11.06 9.89 9.45
C PRO A 197 -9.99 8.85 9.74
N VAL A 198 -10.06 8.25 10.91
CA VAL A 198 -9.13 7.23 11.41
C VAL A 198 -9.89 5.96 11.76
N ARG A 199 -9.39 4.83 11.27
CA ARG A 199 -9.94 3.48 11.50
C ARG A 199 -8.87 2.56 12.04
N LEU A 200 -9.27 1.54 12.78
CA LEU A 200 -8.36 0.47 13.17
C LEU A 200 -8.17 -0.53 12.03
N ILE A 201 -6.92 -0.92 11.78
CA ILE A 201 -6.57 -1.99 10.84
C ILE A 201 -6.32 -3.30 11.61
N ASN A 202 -5.49 -3.24 12.66
CA ASN A 202 -5.21 -4.38 13.52
C ASN A 202 -5.11 -3.96 14.99
N ASP A 203 -5.04 -4.95 15.86
CA ASP A 203 -4.96 -4.79 17.32
C ASP A 203 -3.56 -4.39 17.82
N GLY A 204 -2.59 -4.22 16.91
CA GLY A 204 -1.20 -3.92 17.19
C GLY A 204 -0.37 -5.13 17.63
N LYS A 205 -0.92 -6.36 17.67
CA LYS A 205 -0.25 -7.55 18.22
C LYS A 205 1.17 -7.77 17.66
N ALA A 206 1.35 -7.58 16.35
CA ALA A 206 2.65 -7.73 15.69
C ALA A 206 3.73 -6.74 16.19
N ILE A 207 3.34 -5.56 16.68
CA ILE A 207 4.25 -4.61 17.31
C ILE A 207 4.65 -5.10 18.71
N LEU A 208 3.71 -5.76 19.41
CA LEU A 208 3.93 -6.29 20.76
C LEU A 208 4.91 -7.47 20.75
N ASP A 209 4.85 -8.30 19.72
CA ASP A 209 5.65 -9.52 19.63
C ASP A 209 7.11 -9.27 19.24
N ARG A 210 7.45 -8.11 18.63
CA ARG A 210 8.83 -7.73 18.25
C ARG A 210 9.63 -7.01 19.33
N GLY A 211 8.98 -6.65 20.44
CA GLY A 211 9.61 -5.94 21.57
C GLY A 211 10.07 -6.84 22.72
N ARG A 212 10.05 -8.17 22.54
CA ARG A 212 10.55 -9.16 23.49
C ARG A 212 11.83 -9.81 22.99
#